data_AF-A0A1L9SVS6-F1
#
_entry.id   AF-A0A1L9SVS6-F1
#
_cell.length_a   1.000
_cell.length_b   1.000
_cell.length_c   1.000
_cell.angle_alpha   90.00
_cell.angle_beta   90.00
_cell.angle_gamma   90.00
#
_symmetry.space_group_name_H-M   'P 1'
#
loop_
_entity.id
_entity.type
_entity.pdbx_description
1 polymer ?
#
loop_
_entity_poly.entity_id
_entity_poly.type
_entity_poly.pdbx_seq_one_letter_code
_entity_poly.pdbx_strand_id
1 'polypeptide(L)'
;MQGYTDPDVDTQNHPRPDPSKGNNRAARKTDFSEIVRNQILCAKRTAQACDRCKVNKLKCDTNPDGCTNCTRMNQQCFVTDRITGETAVRGALRQVQACNDRLQAENQRLTLLNRPAGGGEFPTTA
;
A
#
# COMPACT_ATOMS: atom_id res chain seq x y z
N MET A 1 -14.64 32.87 -43.17
CA MET A 1 -14.26 32.42 -41.81
C MET A 1 -15.27 31.39 -41.37
N GLN A 2 -14.97 30.10 -41.55
CA GLN A 2 -15.82 29.02 -41.03
C GLN A 2 -15.68 28.96 -39.51
N GLY A 3 -16.75 29.28 -38.78
CA GLY A 3 -16.87 29.02 -37.36
C GLY A 3 -17.27 27.56 -37.15
N TYR A 4 -16.35 26.76 -36.66
CA TYR A 4 -16.60 25.43 -36.11
C TYR A 4 -16.59 25.58 -34.59
N THR A 5 -17.73 25.37 -33.94
CA THR A 5 -17.77 25.00 -32.52
C THR A 5 -18.85 23.95 -32.33
N ASP A 6 -18.38 22.75 -32.05
CA ASP A 6 -19.14 21.53 -31.78
C ASP A 6 -20.13 21.67 -30.60
N PRO A 7 -21.19 20.84 -30.60
CA PRO A 7 -22.16 20.73 -29.51
C PRO A 7 -21.62 19.85 -28.37
N ASP A 8 -22.31 19.91 -27.23
CA ASP A 8 -22.27 18.94 -26.13
C ASP A 8 -21.02 18.90 -25.23
N VAL A 9 -21.07 19.65 -24.13
CA VAL A 9 -20.49 19.15 -22.87
C VAL A 9 -21.57 19.16 -21.79
N ASP A 10 -22.31 18.06 -21.77
CA ASP A 10 -23.24 17.69 -20.72
C ASP A 10 -22.43 17.54 -19.42
N THR A 11 -22.32 18.63 -18.67
CA THR A 11 -21.65 18.66 -17.38
C THR A 11 -22.57 17.94 -16.40
N GLN A 12 -22.40 16.61 -16.33
CA GLN A 12 -23.05 15.77 -15.34
C GLN A 12 -22.57 16.20 -13.94
N ASN A 13 -23.29 17.18 -13.39
CA ASN A 13 -23.36 17.52 -11.98
C ASN A 13 -23.77 16.26 -11.22
N HIS A 14 -22.78 15.47 -10.83
CA HIS A 14 -23.00 14.41 -9.84
C HIS A 14 -23.07 15.08 -8.46
N PRO A 15 -24.23 15.08 -7.79
CA PRO A 15 -24.33 15.63 -6.45
C PRO A 15 -23.39 14.83 -5.54
N ARG A 16 -22.49 15.53 -4.84
CA ARG A 16 -21.80 14.93 -3.69
C ARG A 16 -22.87 14.63 -2.65
N PRO A 17 -22.96 13.40 -2.12
CA PRO A 17 -23.98 13.10 -1.13
C PRO A 17 -23.75 13.97 0.11
N ASP A 18 -24.74 14.81 0.43
CA ASP A 18 -24.79 15.54 1.68
C ASP A 18 -24.77 14.55 2.86
N PRO A 19 -24.00 14.79 3.92
CA PRO A 19 -24.04 13.97 5.12
C PRO A 19 -25.34 14.28 5.87
N SER A 20 -26.44 13.72 5.36
CA SER A 20 -27.75 13.77 6.00
C SER A 20 -27.66 13.06 7.34
N LYS A 21 -28.10 13.80 8.37
CA LYS A 21 -28.20 13.41 9.77
C LYS A 21 -28.98 12.09 9.91
N GLY A 22 -28.26 11.01 10.18
CA GLY A 22 -28.80 9.75 10.67
C GLY A 22 -28.35 9.52 12.11
N ASN A 23 -29.25 9.74 13.06
CA ASN A 23 -29.05 9.35 14.46
C ASN A 23 -28.99 7.81 14.55
N ASN A 24 -27.79 7.26 14.82
CA ASN A 24 -27.69 5.96 15.45
C ASN A 24 -26.49 5.94 16.42
N ARG A 25 -26.80 6.20 17.70
CA ARG A 25 -25.92 5.90 18.84
C ARG A 25 -25.63 4.39 18.85
N ALA A 26 -24.36 4.01 19.02
CA ALA A 26 -23.92 2.70 19.52
C ALA A 26 -23.77 1.48 18.56
N ALA A 27 -23.46 1.64 17.28
CA ALA A 27 -23.11 0.50 16.42
C ALA A 27 -21.73 0.63 15.77
N ARG A 28 -20.79 -0.09 16.39
CA ARG A 28 -19.51 -0.61 15.86
C ARG A 28 -18.42 0.44 15.66
N LYS A 29 -17.32 0.26 16.39
CA LYS A 29 -15.99 0.71 15.96
C LYS A 29 -15.86 0.27 14.51
N THR A 30 -16.08 1.19 13.58
CA THR A 30 -15.91 0.90 12.17
C THR A 30 -14.43 0.57 12.01
N ASP A 31 -14.11 -0.54 11.36
CA ASP A 31 -12.73 -0.82 10.99
C ASP A 31 -12.29 0.28 10.01
N PHE A 32 -11.75 1.37 10.55
CA PHE A 32 -11.27 2.51 9.76
C PHE A 32 -10.28 2.03 8.69
N SER A 33 -9.51 0.99 9.04
CA SER A 33 -8.62 0.25 8.13
C SER A 33 -9.35 -0.34 6.92
N GLU A 34 -10.57 -0.86 7.07
CA GLU A 34 -11.34 -1.42 5.96
C GLU A 34 -11.86 -0.34 5.01
N ILE A 35 -12.36 0.75 5.58
CA ILE A 35 -12.80 1.92 4.80
C ILE A 35 -11.64 2.49 3.99
N VAL A 36 -10.48 2.67 4.63
CA VAL A 36 -9.26 3.20 3.99
C VAL A 36 -8.72 2.22 2.94
N ARG A 37 -8.71 0.91 3.22
CA ARG A 37 -8.31 -0.11 2.23
C ARG A 37 -9.17 -0.03 0.97
N ASN A 38 -10.49 0.03 1.12
CA ASN A 38 -11.41 0.11 -0.02
C ASN A 38 -11.21 1.40 -0.84
N GLN A 39 -10.96 2.53 -0.16
CA GLN A 39 -10.65 3.79 -0.83
C GLN A 39 -9.32 3.73 -1.61
N ILE A 40 -8.28 3.11 -1.03
CA ILE A 40 -6.97 2.96 -1.68
C ILE A 40 -7.06 2.03 -2.88
N LEU A 41 -7.79 0.91 -2.78
CA LEU A 41 -7.97 -0.04 -3.89
C LEU A 41 -8.66 0.59 -5.11
N CYS A 42 -9.62 1.48 -4.88
CA CYS A 42 -10.34 2.19 -5.94
C CYS A 42 -9.59 3.43 -6.47
N ALA A 43 -8.48 3.84 -5.82
CA ALA A 43 -7.77 5.06 -6.18
C ALA A 43 -6.87 4.87 -7.40
N LYS A 44 -7.10 5.68 -8.45
CA LYS A 44 -6.24 5.75 -9.65
C LYS A 44 -4.89 6.45 -9.41
N ARG A 45 -4.68 7.07 -8.24
CA ARG A 45 -3.46 7.81 -7.89
C ARG A 45 -2.73 7.10 -6.74
N THR A 46 -1.40 7.04 -6.83
CA THR A 46 -0.57 6.59 -5.71
C THR A 46 -0.45 7.68 -4.65
N ALA A 47 -0.51 7.30 -3.37
CA ALA A 47 -0.23 8.20 -2.25
C ALA A 47 1.27 8.58 -2.19
N GLN A 48 2.15 7.70 -2.66
CA GLN A 48 3.59 7.92 -2.72
C GLN A 48 4.10 7.82 -4.17
N ALA A 49 4.47 8.98 -4.72
CA ALA A 49 5.16 9.07 -6.00
C ALA A 49 6.62 8.63 -5.85
N CYS A 50 7.21 8.06 -6.90
CA CYS A 50 8.65 7.80 -6.98
C CYS A 50 9.46 9.09 -7.11
N ASP A 51 10.74 9.03 -6.77
CA ASP A 51 11.59 10.23 -6.66
C ASP A 51 11.75 10.94 -8.01
N ARG A 52 11.91 10.18 -9.09
CA ARG A 52 12.00 10.72 -10.46
C ARG A 52 10.74 11.50 -10.86
N CYS A 53 9.56 10.93 -10.63
CA CYS A 53 8.29 11.60 -10.94
C CYS A 53 8.07 12.81 -10.02
N LYS A 54 8.52 12.73 -8.76
CA LYS A 54 8.44 13.84 -7.80
C LYS A 54 9.28 15.04 -8.26
N VAL A 55 10.54 14.82 -8.65
CA VAL A 55 11.45 15.88 -9.12
C VAL A 55 10.97 16.50 -10.44
N ASN A 56 10.59 15.66 -11.40
CA ASN A 56 10.17 16.11 -12.74
C ASN A 56 8.69 16.54 -12.80
N LYS A 57 7.97 16.51 -11.67
CA LYS A 57 6.53 16.83 -11.58
C LYS A 57 5.67 16.05 -12.58
N LEU A 58 6.01 14.78 -12.79
CA LEU A 58 5.28 13.86 -13.66
C LEU A 58 4.24 13.06 -12.86
N LYS A 59 3.17 12.63 -13.53
CA LYS A 59 2.21 11.70 -12.93
C LYS A 59 2.91 10.36 -12.59
N CYS A 60 2.69 9.86 -11.39
CA CYS A 60 3.18 8.55 -10.94
C CYS A 60 2.00 7.60 -10.75
N ASP A 61 2.10 6.40 -11.33
CA ASP A 61 1.07 5.35 -11.25
C ASP A 61 1.39 4.32 -10.15
N THR A 62 0.40 3.49 -9.79
CA THR A 62 0.44 2.53 -8.65
C THR A 62 1.01 1.15 -9.03
N ASN A 63 1.72 1.02 -10.15
CA ASN A 63 2.25 -0.28 -10.58
C ASN A 63 3.28 -0.84 -9.57
N PRO A 64 3.21 -2.14 -9.22
CA PRO A 64 4.02 -2.75 -8.18
C PRO A 64 5.50 -2.87 -8.55
N ASP A 65 5.81 -3.15 -9.82
CA ASP A 65 7.19 -3.37 -10.29
C ASP A 65 7.89 -2.09 -10.75
N GLY A 66 7.15 -0.98 -10.85
CA GLY A 66 7.67 0.29 -11.37
C GLY A 66 6.58 1.12 -12.04
N CYS A 67 6.58 2.43 -11.83
CA CYS A 67 5.62 3.30 -12.52
C CYS A 67 5.88 3.31 -14.03
N THR A 68 4.82 3.50 -14.83
CA THR A 68 4.85 3.46 -16.31
C THR A 68 5.97 4.31 -16.91
N ASN A 69 6.24 5.49 -16.33
CA ASN A 69 7.27 6.41 -16.79
C ASN A 69 8.70 5.93 -16.58
N CYS A 70 8.96 5.16 -15.52
CA CYS A 70 10.27 4.56 -15.27
C CYS A 70 10.47 3.31 -16.13
N THR A 71 9.44 2.47 -16.21
CA THR A 71 9.46 1.24 -17.03
C THR A 71 9.69 1.54 -18.51
N ARG A 72 9.00 2.54 -19.08
CA ARG A 72 9.18 2.97 -20.48
C ARG A 72 10.60 3.46 -20.81
N MET A 73 11.32 3.94 -19.80
CA MET A 73 12.70 4.43 -19.94
C MET A 73 13.72 3.36 -19.55
N ASN A 74 13.29 2.14 -19.23
CA ASN A 74 14.12 1.05 -18.70
C ASN A 74 14.99 1.48 -17.49
N GLN A 75 14.45 2.37 -16.64
CA GLN A 75 15.14 2.85 -15.45
C GLN A 75 14.49 2.28 -14.18
N GLN A 76 15.29 2.03 -13.15
CA GLN A 76 14.78 1.58 -11.87
C GLN A 76 13.92 2.65 -11.20
N CYS A 77 12.84 2.21 -10.57
CA CYS A 77 11.89 3.10 -9.89
C CYS A 77 12.25 3.19 -8.41
N PHE A 78 12.92 4.26 -7.99
CA PHE A 78 13.26 4.48 -6.57
C PHE A 78 12.17 5.23 -5.82
N VAL A 79 11.99 4.85 -4.55
CA VAL A 79 11.04 5.44 -3.63
C VAL A 79 11.74 5.64 -2.29
N THR A 80 11.90 6.90 -1.88
CA THR A 80 12.36 7.24 -0.54
C THR A 80 11.21 7.26 0.47
N ASP A 81 11.36 6.56 1.59
CA ASP A 81 10.46 6.67 2.73
C ASP A 81 10.66 8.02 3.43
N ARG A 82 9.55 8.71 3.71
CA ARG A 82 9.56 10.03 4.36
C ARG A 82 9.89 9.97 5.83
N ILE A 83 9.70 8.82 6.48
CA ILE A 83 9.93 8.66 7.91
C ILE A 83 11.38 8.26 8.16
N THR A 84 11.85 7.20 7.49
CA THR A 84 13.22 6.67 7.69
C THR A 84 14.27 7.39 6.84
N GLY A 85 13.86 8.03 5.74
CA GLY A 85 14.78 8.62 4.76
C GLY A 85 15.49 7.58 3.88
N GLU A 86 15.18 6.30 4.04
CA GLU A 86 15.80 5.23 3.27
C GLU A 86 15.21 5.17 1.85
N THR A 87 16.08 4.98 0.86
CA THR A 87 15.69 4.86 -0.54
C THR A 87 15.73 3.41 -0.95
N ALA A 88 14.57 2.88 -1.36
CA ALA A 88 14.43 1.52 -1.83
C ALA A 88 13.88 1.49 -3.25
N VAL A 89 14.15 0.38 -3.95
CA VAL A 89 13.48 0.11 -5.24
C VAL A 89 12.00 -0.14 -4.96
N ARG A 90 11.12 0.43 -5.77
CA ARG A 90 9.67 0.18 -5.72
C ARG A 90 9.42 -1.33 -5.81
N GLY A 91 8.60 -1.85 -4.89
CA GLY A 91 8.33 -3.28 -4.80
C GLY A 91 9.32 -4.07 -3.94
N ALA A 92 10.44 -3.48 -3.49
CA ALA A 92 11.39 -4.14 -2.60
C ALA A 92 10.72 -4.63 -1.30
N LEU A 93 9.80 -3.83 -0.73
CA LEU A 93 9.05 -4.22 0.47
C LEU A 93 8.28 -5.54 0.27
N ARG A 94 7.68 -5.74 -0.91
CA ARG A 94 6.94 -6.98 -1.21
C ARG A 94 7.87 -8.19 -1.26
N GLN A 95 9.04 -8.04 -1.87
CA GLN A 95 10.04 -9.10 -1.93
C GLN A 95 10.57 -9.44 -0.53
N VAL A 96 10.81 -8.41 0.29
CA VAL A 96 11.20 -8.57 1.69
C VAL A 96 10.11 -9.29 2.48
N GLN A 97 8.84 -8.91 2.32
CA GLN A 97 7.71 -9.59 2.96
C GLN A 97 7.63 -11.06 2.57
N ALA A 98 7.68 -11.38 1.28
CA ALA A 98 7.65 -12.77 0.81
C ALA A 98 8.84 -13.60 1.33
N CYS A 99 10.03 -12.99 1.41
CA CYS A 99 11.20 -13.65 1.99
C CYS A 99 11.01 -13.87 3.50
N ASN A 100 10.48 -12.88 4.21
CA ASN A 100 10.23 -12.96 5.64
C ASN A 100 9.20 -14.06 5.95
N ASP A 101 8.10 -14.13 5.21
CA ASP A 101 7.08 -15.16 5.38
C ASP A 101 7.67 -16.58 5.20
N ARG A 102 8.53 -16.76 4.19
CA ARG A 102 9.25 -18.02 3.97
C ARG A 102 10.18 -18.36 5.13
N LEU A 103 10.95 -17.38 5.62
CA LEU A 103 11.86 -17.58 6.74
C LEU A 103 11.10 -17.87 8.04
N GLN A 104 9.98 -17.20 8.27
CA GLN A 104 9.12 -17.45 9.42
C GLN A 104 8.49 -18.85 9.38
N ALA A 105 8.03 -19.31 8.21
CA ALA A 105 7.51 -20.66 8.05
C ALA A 105 8.57 -21.72 8.37
N GLU A 106 9.80 -21.54 7.90
CA GLU A 106 10.88 -22.47 8.21
C GLU A 106 11.28 -22.40 9.69
N ASN A 107 11.38 -21.21 10.27
CA ASN A 107 11.64 -21.04 11.70
C ASN A 107 10.57 -21.74 12.56
N GLN A 108 9.29 -21.65 12.17
CA GLN A 108 8.20 -22.35 12.84
C GLN A 108 8.35 -23.87 12.72
N ARG A 109 8.65 -24.37 11.51
CA ARG A 109 8.90 -25.80 11.27
C ARG A 109 10.03 -26.32 12.14
N LEU A 110 11.17 -25.61 12.16
CA LEU A 110 12.32 -25.97 12.97
C LEU A 110 12.01 -25.90 14.47
N THR A 111 11.25 -24.90 14.91
CA THR A 111 10.84 -24.78 16.32
C THR A 111 9.96 -25.96 16.75
N LEU A 112 9.08 -26.44 15.87
CA LEU A 112 8.26 -27.62 16.17
C LEU A 112 9.10 -28.91 16.24
N LEU A 113 10.08 -29.07 15.34
CA LEU A 113 10.98 -30.22 15.34
C LEU A 113 11.94 -30.24 16.52
N ASN A 114 12.44 -29.07 16.91
CA ASN A 114 13.36 -28.90 18.03
C ASN A 114 12.64 -28.63 19.35
N ARG A 115 11.31 -28.76 19.41
CA ARG A 115 10.57 -28.58 20.65
C ARG A 115 11.09 -29.62 21.66
N PRO A 116 11.69 -29.20 22.78
CA PRO A 116 12.21 -30.14 23.74
C PRO A 116 11.03 -30.94 24.32
N ALA A 117 11.12 -32.27 24.23
CA ALA A 117 10.23 -33.16 24.94
C ALA A 117 10.62 -33.15 26.42
N GLY A 118 9.90 -32.37 27.23
CA GLY A 118 10.05 -32.35 28.68
C GLY A 118 10.96 -31.24 29.20
N GLY A 119 10.38 -30.38 30.04
CA GLY A 119 11.17 -29.56 30.96
C GLY A 119 11.79 -30.47 32.01
N GLY A 120 13.10 -30.66 31.92
CA GLY A 120 13.89 -31.07 33.07
C GLY A 120 13.87 -29.93 34.08
N GLU A 121 13.33 -30.20 35.25
CA GLU A 121 13.38 -29.34 36.43
C GLU A 121 14.81 -28.84 36.64
N PHE A 122 15.00 -27.52 36.69
CA PHE A 122 16.25 -26.97 37.22
C PHE A 122 16.26 -27.30 38.72
N PRO A 123 17.24 -28.06 39.24
CA PRO A 123 17.34 -28.22 40.68
C PRO A 123 17.77 -26.87 41.27
N THR A 124 16.85 -26.23 41.99
CA THR A 124 17.19 -25.15 42.93
C THR A 124 18.07 -25.78 44.00
N THR A 125 19.38 -25.60 43.87
CA THR A 125 20.34 -25.95 44.92
C THR A 125 20.01 -25.18 46.20
N ALA A 126 20.05 -25.92 47.30
CA ALA A 126 19.69 -25.53 48.68
C ALA A 126 20.46 -24.33 49.24
#